data_AF-A0A2V9P3L1-F1
#
_entry.id   AF-A0A2V9P3L1-F1
#
_cell.length_a   1.000
_cell.length_b   1.000
_cell.length_c   1.000
_cell.angle_alpha   90.00
_cell.angle_beta   90.00
_cell.angle_gamma   90.00
#
_symmetry.space_group_name_H-M   'P 1'
#
loop_
_entity.id
_entity.type
_entity.pdbx_description
1 polymer ?
#
loop_
_entity_poly.entity_id
_entity_poly.type
_entity_poly.pdbx_seq_one_letter_code
_entity_poly.pdbx_strand_id
1 'polypeptide(L)'
;MVSISQLVDDSLARHGVEPTFDYLRLEWSKWFRCDSSFSVVLAPSKAGIFALAEEIISAIPEGIVGARATSPVQVAERSAGKRMLALFEIKETDDIGMALGRLFLPGNPLREKLESGKCFARYTVIEDSGQRSSAYGVFQRWLQDTSTAGSYQDVA
;
A
#
# COMPACT_ATOMS: atom_id res chain seq x y z
N MET A 1 -24.51 -8.92 32.29
CA MET A 1 -23.89 -10.04 31.56
C MET A 1 -22.58 -9.49 31.00
N VAL A 2 -21.43 -9.89 31.52
CA VAL A 2 -20.12 -9.36 31.08
C VAL A 2 -19.75 -10.07 29.78
N SER A 3 -19.40 -9.32 28.73
CA SER A 3 -19.01 -9.89 27.44
C SER A 3 -17.62 -10.52 27.55
N ILE A 4 -17.38 -11.64 26.88
CA ILE A 4 -16.07 -12.34 26.86
C ILE A 4 -14.94 -11.38 26.47
N SER A 5 -15.22 -10.42 25.59
CA SER A 5 -14.27 -9.37 25.19
C SER A 5 -13.78 -8.54 26.37
N GLN A 6 -14.68 -8.12 27.26
CA GLN A 6 -14.32 -7.30 28.43
C GLN A 6 -13.48 -8.08 29.44
N LEU A 7 -13.74 -9.39 29.58
CA LEU A 7 -13.01 -10.26 30.51
C LEU A 7 -11.59 -10.56 30.02
N VAL A 8 -11.41 -10.64 28.70
CA VAL A 8 -10.11 -10.80 28.04
C VAL A 8 -9.31 -9.49 28.11
N ASP A 9 -9.92 -8.35 27.83
CA ASP A 9 -9.29 -7.02 27.94
C ASP A 9 -8.84 -6.74 29.39
N ASP A 10 -9.69 -7.02 30.38
CA ASP A 10 -9.36 -6.87 31.80
C ASP A 10 -8.28 -7.86 32.28
N SER A 11 -8.15 -9.02 31.64
CA SER A 11 -7.09 -9.99 31.93
C SER A 11 -5.75 -9.55 31.33
N LEU A 12 -5.77 -9.09 30.08
CA LEU A 12 -4.60 -8.55 29.37
C LEU A 12 -4.04 -7.31 30.08
N ALA A 13 -4.91 -6.38 30.48
CA ALA A 13 -4.54 -5.18 31.25
C ALA A 13 -3.91 -5.53 32.61
N ARG A 14 -4.41 -6.57 33.31
CA ARG A 14 -3.85 -7.04 34.59
C ARG A 14 -2.47 -7.69 34.46
N HIS A 15 -2.12 -8.19 33.28
CA HIS A 15 -0.82 -8.78 32.99
C HIS A 15 0.14 -7.85 32.23
N GLY A 16 -0.20 -6.55 32.13
CA GLY A 16 0.63 -5.55 31.46
C GLY A 16 0.67 -5.70 29.93
N VAL A 17 -0.25 -6.47 29.37
CA VAL A 17 -0.43 -6.59 27.92
C VAL A 17 -1.50 -5.58 27.54
N GLU A 18 -1.08 -4.39 27.08
CA GLU A 18 -2.02 -3.45 26.47
C GLU A 18 -2.73 -4.14 25.30
N PRO A 19 -4.04 -3.88 25.08
CA PRO A 19 -4.78 -4.46 23.97
C PRO A 19 -3.99 -4.20 22.69
N THR A 20 -3.42 -5.29 22.17
CA THR A 20 -2.54 -5.33 21.01
C THR A 20 -3.19 -4.56 19.88
N PHE A 21 -2.65 -3.37 19.58
CA PHE A 21 -3.07 -2.59 18.43
C PHE A 21 -3.04 -3.50 17.18
N ASP A 22 -4.22 -3.89 16.71
CA ASP A 22 -4.35 -4.84 15.61
C ASP A 22 -4.18 -4.10 14.29
N TYR A 23 -2.91 -3.96 13.89
CA TYR A 23 -2.53 -3.32 12.63
C TYR A 23 -3.12 -4.04 11.38
N LEU A 24 -3.62 -5.27 11.51
CA LEU A 24 -4.31 -5.98 10.43
C LEU A 24 -5.73 -5.46 10.21
N ARG A 25 -6.32 -4.77 11.20
CA ARG A 25 -7.67 -4.19 11.12
C ARG A 25 -7.68 -2.70 10.81
N LEU A 26 -6.55 -2.15 10.39
CA LEU A 26 -6.49 -0.75 9.96
C LEU A 26 -7.43 -0.50 8.80
N GLU A 27 -8.29 0.50 8.95
CA GLU A 27 -9.14 0.98 7.87
C GLU A 27 -8.30 1.81 6.91
N TRP A 28 -7.86 1.16 5.84
CA TRP A 28 -7.17 1.82 4.74
C TRP A 28 -8.16 2.47 3.79
N SER A 29 -7.80 3.64 3.28
CA SER A 29 -8.46 4.25 2.14
C SER A 29 -8.39 3.32 0.93
N LYS A 30 -9.30 3.54 -0.03
CA LYS A 30 -9.10 3.00 -1.38
C LYS A 30 -7.81 3.58 -1.96
N TRP A 31 -7.19 2.81 -2.86
CA TRP A 31 -6.14 3.34 -3.73
C TRP A 31 -6.69 4.44 -4.60
N PHE A 32 -5.98 5.56 -4.70
CA PHE A 32 -6.28 6.65 -5.60
C PHE A 32 -5.02 7.05 -6.37
N ARG A 33 -5.23 7.59 -7.57
CA ARG A 33 -4.14 7.94 -8.50
C ARG A 33 -3.58 9.31 -8.17
N CYS A 34 -2.26 9.42 -8.14
CA CYS A 34 -1.53 10.65 -7.85
C CYS A 34 -1.28 11.46 -9.13
N ASP A 35 -2.34 11.75 -9.89
CA ASP A 35 -2.23 12.47 -11.17
C ASP A 35 -1.89 13.96 -11.01
N SER A 36 -2.30 14.57 -9.89
CA SER A 36 -2.04 15.98 -9.60
C SER A 36 -2.12 16.27 -8.10
N SER A 37 -1.69 17.47 -7.68
CA SER A 37 -1.88 17.95 -6.31
C SER A 37 -3.34 17.97 -5.87
N PHE A 38 -4.30 18.05 -6.81
CA PHE A 38 -5.73 17.97 -6.50
C PHE A 38 -6.19 16.58 -6.10
N SER A 39 -5.48 15.52 -6.54
CA SER A 39 -5.77 14.14 -6.15
C SER A 39 -5.64 13.91 -4.64
N VAL A 40 -4.93 14.80 -3.95
CA VAL A 40 -4.66 14.72 -2.51
C VAL A 40 -5.59 15.60 -1.68
N VAL A 41 -6.37 16.49 -2.29
CA VAL A 41 -7.22 17.46 -1.55
C VAL A 41 -8.24 16.78 -0.63
N LEU A 42 -8.63 15.54 -0.95
CA LEU A 42 -9.55 14.75 -0.13
C LEU A 42 -8.86 14.00 1.02
N ALA A 43 -7.54 13.96 1.04
CA ALA A 43 -6.80 13.33 2.12
C ALA A 43 -6.96 14.14 3.41
N PRO A 44 -7.24 13.49 4.55
CA PRO A 44 -7.51 14.18 5.78
C PRO A 44 -6.25 14.87 6.33
N SER A 45 -6.42 16.04 6.94
CA SER A 45 -5.40 16.70 7.76
C SER A 45 -5.33 16.04 9.15
N LYS A 46 -4.98 14.76 9.17
CA LYS A 46 -4.84 13.93 10.37
C LYS A 46 -3.53 13.15 10.32
N ALA A 47 -3.05 12.74 11.50
CA ALA A 47 -1.90 11.87 11.61
C ALA A 47 -2.22 10.45 11.14
N GLY A 48 -1.22 9.77 10.58
CA GLY A 48 -1.36 8.39 10.14
C GLY A 48 -0.24 7.93 9.24
N ILE A 49 -0.54 6.92 8.43
CA ILE A 49 0.43 6.28 7.53
C ILE A 49 -0.12 6.36 6.11
N PHE A 50 0.76 6.65 5.16
CA PHE A 50 0.46 6.52 3.74
C PHE A 50 1.44 5.57 3.05
N ALA A 51 0.96 4.96 1.97
CA ALA A 51 1.73 4.07 1.14
C ALA A 51 1.63 4.50 -0.33
N LEU A 52 2.74 4.42 -1.05
CA LEU A 52 2.86 4.73 -2.47
C LEU A 52 3.19 3.47 -3.26
N ALA A 53 2.50 3.32 -4.39
CA ALA A 53 2.68 2.22 -5.31
C ALA A 53 2.76 2.70 -6.75
N GLU A 54 3.43 1.93 -7.61
CA GLU A 54 3.47 2.15 -9.05
C GLU A 54 2.67 1.07 -9.77
N GLU A 55 1.88 1.44 -10.78
CA GLU A 55 1.20 0.49 -11.65
C GLU A 55 2.21 -0.20 -12.58
N ILE A 56 2.27 -1.53 -12.46
CA ILE A 56 3.05 -2.41 -13.33
C ILE A 56 2.12 -3.33 -14.12
N ILE A 57 2.51 -3.67 -15.35
CA ILE A 57 1.80 -4.61 -16.21
C ILE A 57 2.66 -5.86 -16.31
N SER A 58 2.24 -6.95 -15.67
CA SER A 58 2.94 -8.23 -15.81
C SER A 58 2.55 -8.85 -17.14
N ALA A 59 3.50 -8.96 -18.08
CA ALA A 59 3.31 -9.79 -19.27
C ALA A 59 3.02 -11.22 -18.80
N ILE A 60 1.90 -11.80 -19.25
CA ILE A 60 1.61 -13.21 -19.01
C ILE A 60 2.54 -13.99 -19.95
N PRO A 61 3.39 -14.91 -19.47
CA PRO A 61 4.18 -15.76 -20.36
C PRO A 61 3.22 -16.55 -21.25
N GLU A 62 3.38 -16.46 -22.57
CA GLU A 62 2.55 -17.13 -23.60
C GLU A 62 2.73 -18.68 -23.62
N GLY A 63 2.89 -19.33 -22.46
CA GLY A 63 3.32 -20.72 -22.35
C GLY A 63 2.29 -21.74 -21.86
N ILE A 64 1.09 -21.34 -21.43
CA ILE A 64 0.11 -22.27 -20.81
C ILE A 64 -1.30 -22.15 -21.39
N VAL A 65 -1.44 -21.78 -22.67
CA VAL A 65 -2.71 -21.95 -23.39
C VAL A 65 -2.49 -22.88 -24.58
N GLY A 66 -2.48 -24.18 -24.27
CA GLY A 66 -2.59 -25.20 -25.28
C GLY A 66 -3.91 -25.08 -26.05
N ALA A 67 -3.79 -25.32 -27.36
CA ALA A 67 -4.82 -25.68 -28.31
C ALA A 67 -5.73 -24.57 -28.90
N ARG A 68 -5.34 -24.19 -30.13
CA ARG A 68 -6.20 -23.91 -31.31
C ARG A 68 -7.22 -22.77 -31.18
N ALA A 69 -6.83 -21.58 -31.64
CA ALA A 69 -7.76 -20.58 -32.15
C ALA A 69 -7.29 -20.09 -33.52
N THR A 70 -7.78 -20.72 -34.59
CA THR A 70 -7.69 -20.20 -35.96
C THR A 70 -8.70 -19.05 -36.12
N SER A 71 -8.34 -17.83 -35.74
CA SER A 71 -9.04 -16.61 -36.17
C SER A 71 -8.19 -15.34 -35.93
N PRO A 72 -7.86 -14.55 -36.99
CA PRO A 72 -6.97 -13.38 -36.88
C PRO A 72 -7.58 -12.15 -36.18
N VAL A 73 -8.83 -12.20 -35.73
CA VAL A 73 -9.54 -11.03 -35.14
C VAL A 73 -9.23 -10.83 -33.64
N GLN A 74 -8.57 -11.79 -32.98
CA GLN A 74 -8.35 -11.76 -31.51
C GLN A 74 -6.89 -11.48 -31.08
N VAL A 75 -6.05 -10.93 -31.96
CA VAL A 75 -4.64 -10.65 -31.64
C VAL A 75 -4.47 -9.34 -30.84
N ALA A 76 -5.43 -8.42 -30.90
CA ALA A 76 -5.32 -7.13 -30.23
C ALA A 76 -5.68 -7.15 -28.73
N GLU A 77 -6.43 -8.14 -28.25
CA GLU A 77 -6.98 -8.13 -26.86
C GLU A 77 -6.24 -9.06 -25.88
N ARG A 78 -5.33 -9.92 -26.35
CA ARG A 78 -4.63 -10.91 -25.50
C ARG A 78 -3.26 -10.46 -24.97
N SER A 79 -2.86 -9.20 -25.20
CA SER A 79 -1.63 -8.63 -24.64
C SER A 79 -1.85 -7.77 -23.38
N ALA A 80 -3.06 -7.78 -22.81
CA ALA A 80 -3.32 -7.07 -21.56
C ALA A 80 -2.81 -7.89 -20.36
N GLY A 81 -1.52 -7.77 -20.06
CA GLY A 81 -0.93 -8.30 -18.84
C GLY A 81 -1.68 -7.91 -17.57
N LYS A 82 -1.55 -8.71 -16.49
CA LYS A 82 -2.21 -8.40 -15.21
C LYS A 82 -1.66 -7.10 -14.65
N ARG A 83 -2.53 -6.10 -14.49
CA ARG A 83 -2.20 -4.84 -13.81
C ARG A 83 -2.03 -5.10 -12.31
N MET A 84 -0.92 -4.64 -11.76
CA MET A 84 -0.59 -4.78 -10.34
C MET A 84 -0.04 -3.46 -9.80
N LEU A 85 -0.15 -3.25 -8.49
CA LEU A 85 0.45 -2.12 -7.80
C LEU A 85 1.69 -2.61 -7.06
N ALA A 86 2.86 -2.20 -7.51
CA ALA A 86 4.13 -2.46 -6.85
C ALA A 86 4.38 -1.39 -5.79
N LEU A 87 4.31 -1.77 -4.52
CA LEU A 87 4.58 -0.87 -3.41
C LEU A 87 6.06 -0.50 -3.37
N PHE A 88 6.38 0.78 -3.25
CA PHE A 88 7.77 1.23 -3.19
C PHE A 88 8.08 2.13 -2.00
N GLU A 89 7.05 2.67 -1.34
CA GLU A 89 7.25 3.53 -0.18
C GLU A 89 6.08 3.45 0.80
N ILE A 90 6.40 3.49 2.09
CA ILE A 90 5.45 3.67 3.19
C ILE A 90 6.06 4.71 4.11
N LYS A 91 5.25 5.65 4.61
CA LYS A 91 5.69 6.70 5.54
C LYS A 91 4.63 6.97 6.60
N GLU A 92 5.08 7.20 7.82
CA GLU A 92 4.27 7.84 8.85
C GLU A 92 4.34 9.37 8.72
N THR A 93 3.29 10.05 9.19
CA THR A 93 3.20 11.50 9.17
C THR A 93 2.22 11.99 10.24
N ASP A 94 2.43 13.20 10.73
CA ASP A 94 1.50 13.89 11.62
C ASP A 94 0.36 14.58 10.85
N ASP A 95 0.52 14.76 9.54
CA ASP A 95 -0.51 15.29 8.65
C ASP A 95 -0.43 14.61 7.28
N ILE A 96 -1.41 13.74 6.99
CA ILE A 96 -1.50 12.98 5.73
C ILE A 96 -1.69 13.92 4.53
N GLY A 97 -2.62 14.87 4.62
CA GLY A 97 -2.90 15.82 3.55
C GLY A 97 -1.68 16.66 3.19
N MET A 98 -0.98 17.18 4.21
CA MET A 98 0.24 17.96 3.99
C MET A 98 1.38 17.10 3.42
N ALA A 99 1.60 15.90 3.96
CA ALA A 99 2.68 15.03 3.49
C ALA A 99 2.48 14.57 2.05
N LEU A 100 1.26 14.16 1.68
CA LEU A 100 0.93 13.81 0.32
C LEU A 100 0.97 15.03 -0.61
N GLY A 101 0.56 16.22 -0.15
CA GLY A 101 0.66 17.45 -0.94
C GLY A 101 2.11 17.84 -1.26
N ARG A 102 3.03 17.60 -0.32
CA ARG A 102 4.47 17.82 -0.49
C ARG A 102 5.11 16.92 -1.54
N LEU A 103 4.46 15.82 -1.93
CA LEU A 103 4.92 14.97 -3.02
C LEU A 103 5.00 15.74 -4.35
N PHE A 104 4.15 16.75 -4.53
CA PHE A 104 4.07 17.57 -5.75
C PHE A 104 4.93 18.83 -5.72
N LEU A 105 5.70 19.06 -4.65
CA LEU A 105 6.58 20.23 -4.59
C LEU A 105 7.78 20.07 -5.54
N PRO A 106 8.27 21.18 -6.13
CA PRO A 106 9.51 21.16 -6.90
C PRO A 106 10.68 20.59 -6.10
N GLY A 107 11.50 19.76 -6.74
CA GLY A 107 12.66 19.12 -6.11
C GLY A 107 12.37 17.82 -5.37
N ASN A 108 11.11 17.35 -5.32
CA ASN A 108 10.81 16.03 -4.77
C ASN A 108 11.38 14.93 -5.70
N PRO A 109 12.15 13.96 -5.17
CA PRO A 109 12.74 12.88 -5.98
C PRO A 109 11.70 11.95 -6.62
N LEU A 110 10.47 11.91 -6.11
CA LEU A 110 9.38 11.09 -6.63
C LEU A 110 8.60 11.78 -7.75
N ARG A 111 8.95 13.01 -8.09
CA ARG A 111 8.22 13.83 -9.06
C ARG A 111 8.08 13.14 -10.42
N GLU A 112 9.14 12.54 -10.94
CA GLU A 112 9.09 11.81 -12.22
C GLU A 112 8.11 10.63 -12.16
N LYS A 113 8.07 9.89 -11.04
CA LYS A 113 7.12 8.79 -10.83
C LYS A 113 5.68 9.29 -10.76
N LEU A 114 5.43 10.44 -10.13
CA LEU A 114 4.11 11.07 -10.08
C LEU A 114 3.68 11.54 -11.48
N GLU A 115 4.58 12.20 -12.21
CA GLU A 115 4.34 12.69 -13.58
C GLU A 115 4.15 11.56 -14.61
N SER A 116 4.69 10.35 -14.34
CA SER A 116 4.44 9.17 -15.18
C SER A 116 2.95 8.76 -15.25
N GLY A 117 2.12 9.28 -14.33
CA GLY A 117 0.73 8.89 -14.17
C GLY A 117 0.55 7.47 -13.67
N LYS A 118 1.60 6.76 -13.26
CA LYS A 118 1.50 5.38 -12.75
C LYS A 118 1.55 5.31 -11.23
N CYS A 119 1.66 6.45 -10.55
CA CYS A 119 1.75 6.48 -9.08
C CYS A 119 0.36 6.48 -8.45
N PHE A 120 0.20 5.64 -7.43
CA PHE A 120 -1.00 5.52 -6.60
C PHE A 120 -0.62 5.71 -5.14
N ALA A 121 -1.54 6.29 -4.38
CA ALA A 121 -1.43 6.42 -2.94
C ALA A 121 -2.63 5.79 -2.24
N ARG A 122 -2.42 5.38 -1.00
CA ARG A 122 -3.49 5.15 -0.02
C ARG A 122 -3.00 5.51 1.36
N TYR A 123 -3.93 5.73 2.29
CA TYR A 123 -3.59 6.09 3.66
C TYR A 123 -4.48 5.39 4.67
N THR A 124 -4.07 5.42 5.93
CA THR A 124 -4.90 5.07 7.08
C THR A 124 -4.62 6.07 8.21
N VAL A 125 -5.66 6.45 8.93
CA VAL A 125 -5.57 7.43 10.02
C VAL A 125 -5.22 6.68 11.30
N ILE A 126 -4.13 7.10 11.95
CA ILE A 126 -3.70 6.57 13.24
C ILE A 126 -3.24 7.77 14.07
N GLU A 127 -4.14 8.30 14.90
CA GLU A 127 -3.90 9.54 15.63
C GLU A 127 -2.88 9.33 16.77
N ASP A 128 -2.94 8.19 17.45
CA ASP A 128 -1.98 7.84 18.51
C ASP A 128 -0.57 7.61 17.94
N SER A 129 0.41 8.31 18.52
CA SER A 129 1.80 8.29 18.06
C SER A 129 2.52 6.95 18.29
N GLY A 130 2.24 6.27 19.41
CA GLY A 130 2.86 4.99 19.74
C GLY A 130 2.35 3.88 18.82
N GLN A 131 1.03 3.84 18.61
CA GLN A 131 0.38 2.93 17.67
C GLN A 131 0.85 3.18 16.23
N ARG A 132 0.92 4.44 15.81
CA ARG A 132 1.41 4.82 14.47
C ARG A 132 2.85 4.35 14.24
N SER A 133 3.75 4.61 15.19
CA SER A 133 5.15 4.20 15.10
C SER A 133 5.31 2.68 15.10
N SER A 134 4.55 1.98 15.95
CA SER A 134 4.54 0.52 15.98
C SER A 134 4.08 -0.09 14.65
N ALA A 135 2.96 0.41 14.10
CA ALA A 135 2.42 -0.03 12.82
C ALA A 135 3.39 0.26 11.67
N TYR A 136 3.97 1.46 11.65
CA TYR A 136 4.96 1.87 10.67
C TYR A 136 6.17 0.93 10.67
N GLY A 137 6.69 0.58 11.86
CA GLY A 137 7.79 -0.36 11.99
C GLY A 137 7.47 -1.76 11.48
N VAL A 138 6.23 -2.23 11.60
CA VAL A 138 5.79 -3.51 11.01
C VAL A 138 5.73 -3.41 9.48
N PHE A 139 5.11 -2.36 8.94
CA PHE A 139 4.99 -2.17 7.49
C PHE A 139 6.34 -1.96 6.79
N GLN A 140 7.28 -1.27 7.43
CA GLN A 140 8.65 -1.09 6.92
C GLN A 140 9.38 -2.42 6.79
N ARG A 141 9.31 -3.27 7.81
CA ARG A 141 9.91 -4.62 7.76
C ARG A 141 9.31 -5.46 6.63
N TRP A 142 7.98 -5.46 6.50
CA TRP A 142 7.31 -6.16 5.42
C TRP A 142 7.68 -5.63 4.02
N LEU A 143 7.84 -4.31 3.85
CA LEU A 143 8.28 -3.71 2.60
C LEU A 143 9.72 -4.14 2.24
N GLN A 144 10.61 -4.22 3.23
CA GLN A 144 11.98 -4.70 3.04
C GLN A 144 12.00 -6.18 2.67
N ASP A 145 11.24 -7.02 3.37
CA ASP A 145 11.15 -8.46 3.11
C ASP A 145 10.63 -8.75 1.69
N THR A 146 9.62 -7.99 1.24
CA THR A 146 9.05 -8.16 -0.11
C THR A 146 9.97 -7.65 -1.21
N SER A 147 10.74 -6.60 -0.97
CA SER A 147 11.79 -6.14 -1.91
C SER A 147 12.92 -7.16 -2.06
N THR A 148 13.22 -7.90 -1.00
CA THR A 148 14.27 -8.94 -0.98
C THR A 148 13.77 -10.24 -1.61
N ALA A 149 12.51 -10.62 -1.36
CA ALA A 149 11.90 -11.81 -1.95
C ALA A 149 11.72 -11.71 -3.48
N GLY A 150 11.58 -10.51 -4.03
CA GLY A 150 11.57 -10.26 -5.48
C GLY A 150 12.92 -10.51 -6.18
N SER A 151 14.01 -10.69 -5.41
CA SER A 151 15.34 -10.99 -5.92
C SER A 151 15.69 -12.49 -5.88
N TYR A 152 14.79 -13.35 -5.40
CA TYR A 152 14.98 -14.81 -5.33
C TYR A 152 14.23 -15.55 -6.45
N GLN A 153 14.58 -15.24 -7.70
CA GLN A 153 14.34 -16.11 -8.86
C GLN A 153 15.54 -16.00 -9.81
N ASP A 154 16.65 -16.67 -9.47
CA ASP A 154 17.62 -17.18 -10.44
C ASP A 154 18.68 -18.04 -9.71
N VAL A 155 18.38 -19.33 -9.55
CA VAL A 155 19.28 -20.51 -9.44
C VAL A 155 18.41 -21.65 -8.88
N ALA A 156 18.24 -22.82 -9.52
CA ALA A 156 18.96 -23.50 -10.58
C ALA A 156 18.01 -24.43 -11.35
#